data_AF-A0A2X3B0B5-F1
#
_entry.id   AF-A0A2X3B0B5-F1
#
_cell.length_a   1.000
_cell.length_b   1.000
_cell.length_c   1.000
_cell.angle_alpha   90.00
_cell.angle_beta   90.00
_cell.angle_gamma   90.00
#
_symmetry.space_group_name_H-M   'P 1'
#
loop_
_entity.id
_entity.type
_entity.pdbx_description
1 polymer ?
#
loop_
_entity_poly.entity_id
_entity_poly.type
_entity_poly.pdbx_seq_one_letter_code
_entity_poly.pdbx_strand_id
1 'polypeptide(L)'
;MLNSKERLFEIFKKSGLSLSKFSFLLGRDRRTIANWLESDHKKELDDGIKSKVCEHFRYPKEIWKSDNTHFYSILNNLNNEEIKIIDEGYEGGLKYIFENENEGSIILHATFPNPAYRDFIMPFVYQNIDSEEVKIARKRRGEKIRDYSFVVSEWYSIKALLEFCFSPIGNFYSKEQKIAILELMIHTFKDNFNKTLYFFDSYDKKIYGFEMFYLSINIKENLMFFKVPLDMLIVEIRNTSLIRRIHHYYTNAQKCLAHINPKDSCFIMEILLACLMEDLDLIQSCKVISQKSEYGELFFKSISAHQI
;
A
#
# COMPACT_ATOMS: atom_id res chain seq x y z
N MET A 1 31.70 -27.88 8.92
CA MET A 1 31.01 -26.58 8.84
C MET A 1 31.47 -25.88 7.58
N LEU A 2 30.55 -25.30 6.81
CA LEU A 2 30.90 -24.55 5.60
C LEU A 2 31.77 -23.36 5.98
N ASN A 3 32.91 -23.23 5.31
CA ASN A 3 33.78 -22.06 5.42
C ASN A 3 33.17 -20.85 4.67
N SER A 4 33.75 -19.67 4.84
CA SER A 4 33.19 -18.44 4.25
C SER A 4 33.09 -18.48 2.71
N LYS A 5 33.95 -19.20 2.00
CA LYS A 5 33.90 -19.31 0.54
C LYS A 5 32.87 -20.31 0.05
N GLU A 6 32.75 -21.45 0.72
CA GLU A 6 31.68 -22.41 0.44
C GLU A 6 30.30 -21.76 0.65
N ARG A 7 30.15 -20.92 1.68
CA ARG A 7 28.93 -20.11 1.88
C ARG A 7 28.72 -19.09 0.76
N LEU A 8 29.78 -18.40 0.33
CA LEU A 8 29.71 -17.46 -0.80
C LEU A 8 29.30 -18.16 -2.09
N PHE A 9 29.78 -19.39 -2.32
CA PHE A 9 29.42 -20.20 -3.48
C PHE A 9 27.94 -20.56 -3.48
N GLU A 10 27.40 -21.01 -2.35
CA GLU A 10 25.97 -21.29 -2.21
C GLU A 10 25.11 -20.02 -2.36
N ILE A 11 25.56 -18.88 -1.84
CA ILE A 11 24.92 -17.56 -2.04
C ILE A 11 24.94 -17.18 -3.53
N PHE A 12 26.07 -17.35 -4.21
CA PHE A 12 26.19 -17.07 -5.64
C PHE A 12 25.22 -17.94 -6.44
N LYS A 13 25.18 -19.25 -6.19
CA LYS A 13 24.27 -20.19 -6.84
C LYS A 13 22.81 -19.83 -6.61
N LYS A 14 22.43 -19.50 -5.37
CA LYS A 14 21.07 -19.08 -5.01
C LYS A 14 20.66 -17.77 -5.67
N SER A 15 21.61 -16.84 -5.84
CA SER A 15 21.32 -15.51 -6.40
C SER A 15 20.87 -15.53 -7.87
N GLY A 16 21.21 -16.59 -8.62
CA GLY A 16 20.94 -16.69 -10.06
C GLY A 16 21.66 -15.62 -10.91
N LEU A 17 22.63 -14.91 -10.33
CA LEU A 17 23.36 -13.84 -11.01
C LEU A 17 24.48 -14.41 -11.89
N SER A 18 24.78 -13.70 -12.99
CA SER A 18 26.01 -13.97 -13.73
C SER A 18 27.24 -13.58 -12.90
N LEU A 19 28.36 -14.27 -13.13
CA LEU A 19 29.62 -13.98 -12.45
C LEU A 19 30.05 -12.51 -12.60
N SER A 20 29.81 -11.91 -13.78
CA SER A 20 30.10 -10.50 -14.04
C SER A 20 29.25 -9.56 -13.17
N LYS A 21 27.95 -9.85 -13.01
CA LYS A 21 27.05 -9.02 -12.19
C LYS A 21 27.35 -9.18 -10.70
N PHE A 22 27.70 -10.39 -10.27
CA PHE A 22 28.11 -10.68 -8.90
C PHE A 22 29.43 -9.97 -8.53
N SER A 23 30.41 -9.98 -9.43
CA SER A 23 31.68 -9.25 -9.32
C SER A 23 31.48 -7.73 -9.20
N PHE A 24 30.62 -7.17 -10.05
CA PHE A 24 30.28 -5.75 -9.99
C PHE A 24 29.69 -5.35 -8.63
N LEU A 25 28.71 -6.10 -8.11
CA LEU A 25 28.08 -5.83 -6.82
C LEU A 25 29.10 -5.83 -5.67
N LEU A 26 30.03 -6.78 -5.66
CA LEU A 26 31.02 -6.87 -4.58
C LEU A 26 32.19 -5.88 -4.73
N GLY A 27 32.30 -5.20 -5.87
CA GLY A 27 33.40 -4.28 -6.18
C GLY A 27 34.75 -5.01 -6.23
N ARG A 28 34.76 -6.18 -6.88
CA ARG A 28 35.95 -7.03 -7.09
C ARG A 28 35.98 -7.49 -8.53
N ASP A 29 37.15 -7.78 -9.06
CA ASP A 29 37.27 -8.28 -10.42
C ASP A 29 36.72 -9.71 -10.56
N ARG A 30 36.31 -10.05 -11.79
CA ARG A 30 35.68 -11.33 -12.12
C ARG A 30 36.57 -12.54 -11.80
N ARG A 31 37.90 -12.40 -11.99
CA ARG A 31 38.86 -13.49 -11.77
C ARG A 31 39.04 -13.76 -10.28
N THR A 32 39.07 -12.72 -9.46
CA THR A 32 39.10 -12.83 -8.00
C THR A 32 37.86 -13.54 -7.47
N ILE A 33 36.66 -13.19 -7.96
CA ILE A 33 35.44 -13.91 -7.55
C ILE A 33 35.49 -15.36 -8.03
N ALA A 34 35.88 -15.64 -9.28
CA ALA A 34 36.00 -17.01 -9.78
C ALA A 34 36.93 -17.85 -8.90
N ASN A 35 38.11 -17.33 -8.55
CA ASN A 35 39.06 -17.99 -7.66
C ASN A 35 38.50 -18.22 -6.25
N TRP A 36 37.55 -17.42 -5.78
CA TRP A 36 36.90 -17.64 -4.48
C TRP A 36 35.81 -18.71 -4.54
N LEU A 37 35.19 -18.91 -5.70
CA LEU A 37 34.18 -19.94 -5.93
C LEU A 37 34.80 -21.32 -6.19
N GLU A 38 36.10 -21.37 -6.51
CA GLU A 38 36.87 -22.60 -6.64
C GLU A 38 37.34 -23.12 -5.25
N SER A 39 37.17 -24.42 -5.02
CA SER A 39 37.24 -25.05 -3.68
C SER A 39 38.64 -25.23 -3.08
N ASP A 40 39.71 -24.85 -3.79
CA ASP A 40 41.10 -25.14 -3.38
C ASP A 40 41.78 -24.04 -2.56
N HIS A 41 41.11 -22.91 -2.31
CA HIS A 41 41.73 -21.77 -1.62
C HIS A 41 41.36 -21.65 -0.13
N LYS A 42 42.31 -22.00 0.75
CA LYS A 42 42.18 -21.97 2.23
C LYS A 42 42.02 -20.59 2.90
N LYS A 43 42.12 -19.48 2.16
CA LYS A 43 42.05 -18.12 2.74
C LYS A 43 40.60 -17.67 2.95
N GLU A 44 40.25 -17.26 4.17
CA GLU A 44 38.94 -16.69 4.54
C GLU A 44 38.63 -15.39 3.79
N LEU A 45 37.33 -15.13 3.55
CA LEU A 45 36.85 -13.86 3.00
C LEU A 45 37.00 -12.74 4.03
N ASP A 46 37.35 -11.54 3.55
CA ASP A 46 37.42 -10.35 4.40
C ASP A 46 36.03 -9.88 4.85
N ASP A 47 35.97 -9.24 6.02
CA ASP A 47 34.71 -8.77 6.62
C ASP A 47 34.02 -7.68 5.79
N GLY A 48 34.78 -6.95 4.96
CA GLY A 48 34.24 -5.97 4.03
C GLY A 48 33.37 -6.64 2.95
N ILE A 49 33.86 -7.73 2.36
CA ILE A 49 33.10 -8.52 1.39
C ILE A 49 31.91 -9.21 2.05
N LYS A 50 32.09 -9.80 3.23
CA LYS A 50 31.00 -10.40 4.01
C LYS A 50 29.88 -9.38 4.27
N SER A 51 30.24 -8.14 4.63
CA SER A 51 29.30 -7.05 4.85
C SER A 51 28.58 -6.61 3.57
N LYS A 52 29.29 -6.48 2.45
CA LYS A 52 28.67 -6.14 1.15
C LYS A 52 27.68 -7.20 0.68
N VAL A 53 28.01 -8.48 0.85
CA VAL A 53 27.08 -9.58 0.54
C VAL A 53 25.83 -9.47 1.42
N CYS A 54 25.99 -9.29 2.73
CA CYS A 54 24.86 -9.08 3.64
C CYS A 54 24.00 -7.87 3.24
N GLU A 55 24.62 -6.76 2.81
CA GLU A 55 23.91 -5.56 2.38
C GLU A 55 23.13 -5.77 1.08
N HIS A 56 23.79 -6.30 0.04
CA HIS A 56 23.19 -6.48 -1.28
C HIS A 56 22.10 -7.56 -1.30
N PHE A 57 22.31 -8.65 -0.57
CA PHE A 57 21.37 -9.78 -0.53
C PHE A 57 20.50 -9.79 0.73
N ARG A 58 20.63 -8.79 1.59
CA ARG A 58 19.85 -8.59 2.83
C ARG A 58 19.92 -9.77 3.81
N TYR A 59 21.03 -10.47 3.85
CA TYR A 59 21.26 -11.53 4.83
C TYR A 59 21.70 -10.95 6.19
N PRO A 60 21.24 -11.51 7.33
CA PRO A 60 21.79 -11.16 8.63
C PRO A 60 23.27 -11.53 8.71
N LYS A 61 24.06 -10.80 9.51
CA LYS A 61 25.52 -11.02 9.64
C LYS A 61 25.86 -12.43 10.15
N GLU A 62 24.95 -13.05 10.88
CA GLU A 62 25.09 -14.41 11.42
C GLU A 62 25.17 -15.49 10.34
N ILE A 63 24.77 -15.21 9.10
CA ILE A 63 24.91 -16.15 7.97
C ILE A 63 26.35 -16.64 7.79
N TRP A 64 27.34 -15.88 8.23
CA TRP A 64 28.77 -16.24 8.15
C TRP A 64 29.26 -17.10 9.32
N LYS A 65 28.51 -17.16 10.42
CA LYS A 65 28.90 -17.81 11.68
C LYS A 65 27.94 -18.91 12.12
N SER A 66 26.81 -19.07 11.43
CA SER A 66 25.82 -20.12 11.66
C SER A 66 26.35 -21.53 11.37
N ASP A 67 25.76 -22.56 11.96
CA ASP A 67 26.02 -23.94 11.52
C ASP A 67 25.43 -24.20 10.11
N ASN A 68 25.69 -25.37 9.53
CA ASN A 68 25.24 -25.67 8.16
C ASN A 68 23.70 -25.65 8.04
N THR A 69 22.99 -26.17 9.03
CA THR A 69 21.52 -26.24 9.02
C THR A 69 20.92 -24.83 9.06
N HIS A 70 21.41 -24.00 9.96
CA HIS A 70 20.99 -22.62 10.13
C HIS A 70 21.46 -21.73 8.96
N PHE A 71 22.63 -21.99 8.38
CA PHE A 71 23.07 -21.36 7.13
C PHE A 71 22.08 -21.61 5.98
N TYR A 72 21.72 -22.86 5.72
CA TYR A 72 20.77 -23.18 4.65
C TYR A 72 19.36 -22.67 4.95
N SER A 73 18.98 -22.57 6.23
CA SER A 73 17.75 -21.87 6.63
C SER A 73 17.80 -20.40 6.22
N ILE A 74 18.84 -19.65 6.59
CA ILE A 74 19.00 -18.23 6.22
C ILE A 74 19.14 -18.04 4.69
N LEU A 75 19.82 -18.97 4.00
CA LEU A 75 20.04 -18.88 2.57
C LEU A 75 18.76 -19.11 1.75
N ASN A 76 17.93 -20.07 2.17
CA ASN A 76 16.74 -20.48 1.42
C ASN A 76 15.48 -19.73 1.83
N ASN A 77 15.41 -19.28 3.08
CA ASN A 77 14.33 -18.44 3.55
C ASN A 77 14.73 -16.99 3.27
N LEU A 78 13.91 -16.25 2.51
CA LEU A 78 13.65 -14.85 2.93
C LEU A 78 13.32 -14.95 4.41
N ASN A 79 13.85 -14.11 5.30
CA ASN A 79 13.43 -14.14 6.70
C ASN A 79 11.88 -14.20 6.74
N ASN A 80 11.32 -15.39 6.97
CA ASN A 80 9.90 -15.69 6.68
C ASN A 80 8.95 -14.97 7.66
N GLU A 81 9.53 -14.24 8.61
CA GLU A 81 8.82 -13.35 9.53
C GLU A 81 8.51 -11.99 8.89
N GLU A 82 9.24 -11.54 7.86
CA GLU A 82 9.09 -10.19 7.33
C GLU A 82 8.01 -10.06 6.24
N ILE A 83 7.69 -11.13 5.53
CA ILE A 83 6.66 -11.14 4.47
C ILE A 83 5.86 -12.44 4.57
N LYS A 84 4.54 -12.33 4.61
CA LYS A 84 3.60 -13.46 4.59
C LYS A 84 2.58 -13.26 3.49
N ILE A 85 2.34 -14.31 2.71
CA ILE A 85 1.30 -14.34 1.68
C ILE A 85 0.06 -15.00 2.29
N ILE A 86 -1.08 -14.33 2.22
CA ILE A 86 -2.39 -14.88 2.58
C ILE A 86 -3.18 -15.10 1.29
N ASP A 87 -3.42 -16.38 0.98
CA ASP A 87 -4.14 -16.84 -0.22
C ASP A 87 -5.28 -17.77 0.19
N GLU A 88 -6.23 -17.21 0.93
CA GLU A 88 -7.41 -17.91 1.46
C GLU A 88 -8.69 -17.55 0.67
N GLY A 89 -8.51 -17.08 -0.57
CA GLY A 89 -9.59 -16.58 -1.40
C GLY A 89 -10.25 -15.30 -0.85
N TYR A 90 -11.42 -14.97 -1.40
CA TYR A 90 -12.10 -13.71 -1.09
C TYR A 90 -12.53 -13.58 0.37
N GLU A 91 -13.12 -14.64 0.93
CA GLU A 91 -13.61 -14.66 2.31
C GLU A 91 -12.45 -14.53 3.31
N GLY A 92 -11.38 -15.31 3.13
CA GLY A 92 -10.19 -15.23 3.97
C GLY A 92 -9.52 -13.86 3.88
N GLY A 93 -9.46 -13.26 2.68
CA GLY A 93 -8.98 -11.89 2.50
C GLY A 93 -9.82 -10.86 3.28
N LEU A 94 -11.15 -10.94 3.20
CA LEU A 94 -12.04 -10.05 3.97
C LEU A 94 -11.86 -10.21 5.48
N LYS A 95 -11.78 -11.45 5.95
CA LYS A 95 -11.56 -11.77 7.37
C LYS A 95 -10.22 -11.21 7.86
N TYR A 96 -9.16 -11.43 7.08
CA TYR A 96 -7.84 -10.91 7.38
C TYR A 96 -7.84 -9.37 7.48
N ILE A 97 -8.45 -8.67 6.52
CA ILE A 97 -8.57 -7.21 6.57
C ILE A 97 -9.31 -6.79 7.84
N PHE A 98 -10.44 -7.40 8.15
CA PHE A 98 -11.23 -7.06 9.33
C PHE A 98 -10.45 -7.22 10.66
N GLU A 99 -9.67 -8.29 10.76
CA GLU A 99 -8.87 -8.62 11.97
C GLU A 99 -7.62 -7.74 12.12
N ASN A 100 -7.05 -7.24 11.02
CA ASN A 100 -5.77 -6.53 11.01
C ASN A 100 -5.86 -5.04 10.67
N GLU A 101 -7.00 -4.55 10.18
CA GLU A 101 -7.30 -3.12 10.00
C GLU A 101 -7.69 -2.53 11.37
N ASN A 102 -6.68 -2.29 12.21
CA ASN A 102 -6.84 -1.84 13.60
C ASN A 102 -6.70 -0.32 13.75
N GLU A 103 -7.06 0.19 14.93
CA GLU A 103 -7.02 1.62 15.23
C GLU A 103 -5.63 2.24 15.05
N GLY A 104 -5.61 3.43 14.47
CA GLY A 104 -4.39 4.16 14.14
C GLY A 104 -3.73 3.72 12.83
N SER A 105 -4.39 2.89 12.02
CA SER A 105 -3.93 2.54 10.68
C SER A 105 -4.07 3.73 9.71
N ILE A 106 -3.07 3.87 8.83
CA ILE A 106 -3.16 4.64 7.59
C ILE A 106 -3.63 3.69 6.50
N ILE A 107 -4.75 4.00 5.86
CA ILE A 107 -5.36 3.15 4.85
C ILE A 107 -5.41 3.92 3.54
N LEU A 108 -4.78 3.37 2.52
CA LEU A 108 -4.86 3.84 1.15
C LEU A 108 -5.87 2.98 0.40
N HIS A 109 -6.78 3.65 -0.29
CA HIS A 109 -7.80 3.00 -1.09
C HIS A 109 -7.57 3.22 -2.58
N ALA A 110 -7.66 2.13 -3.34
CA ALA A 110 -7.57 2.20 -4.79
C ALA A 110 -8.79 2.83 -5.48
N THR A 111 -9.94 2.82 -4.80
CA THR A 111 -11.20 3.35 -5.31
C THR A 111 -11.92 4.14 -4.24
N PHE A 112 -12.56 5.25 -4.62
CA PHE A 112 -13.45 5.99 -3.75
C PHE A 112 -14.92 5.57 -3.99
N PRO A 113 -15.75 5.44 -2.93
CA PRO A 113 -15.37 5.34 -1.51
C PRO A 113 -14.89 3.90 -1.17
N ASN A 114 -14.37 3.70 0.04
CA ASN A 114 -14.17 2.34 0.60
C ASN A 114 -15.49 1.55 0.60
N PRO A 115 -15.48 0.24 0.26
CA PRO A 115 -16.64 -0.65 0.36
C PRO A 115 -17.44 -0.53 1.67
N ALA A 116 -16.74 -0.27 2.78
CA ALA A 116 -17.35 -0.09 4.10
C ALA A 116 -18.39 1.02 4.19
N TYR A 117 -18.42 1.97 3.25
CA TYR A 117 -19.43 3.03 3.20
C TYR A 117 -20.54 2.70 2.18
N ARG A 118 -20.15 2.37 0.95
CA ARG A 118 -21.11 2.18 -0.15
C ARG A 118 -22.00 0.95 0.03
N ASP A 119 -21.49 -0.12 0.66
CA ASP A 119 -22.24 -1.36 0.83
C ASP A 119 -23.47 -1.19 1.74
N PHE A 120 -23.53 -0.12 2.55
CA PHE A 120 -24.71 0.25 3.35
C PHE A 120 -25.80 0.96 2.55
N ILE A 121 -25.42 1.70 1.51
CA ILE A 121 -26.36 2.41 0.65
C ILE A 121 -26.87 1.46 -0.43
N MET A 122 -25.98 0.69 -1.03
CA MET A 122 -26.31 -0.33 -2.00
C MET A 122 -25.45 -1.57 -1.75
N PRO A 123 -26.03 -2.69 -1.30
CA PRO A 123 -25.28 -3.93 -1.20
C PRO A 123 -24.76 -4.32 -2.59
N PHE A 124 -23.47 -4.65 -2.66
CA PHE A 124 -22.66 -4.90 -3.85
C PHE A 124 -23.41 -5.55 -5.04
N VAL A 125 -23.19 -5.07 -6.27
CA VAL A 125 -23.90 -5.55 -7.50
C VAL A 125 -23.67 -7.05 -7.77
N TYR A 126 -22.63 -7.65 -7.18
CA TYR A 126 -22.28 -9.07 -7.34
C TYR A 126 -22.86 -9.99 -6.23
N GLN A 127 -23.95 -9.58 -5.58
CA GLN A 127 -24.65 -10.29 -4.49
C GLN A 127 -24.90 -11.79 -4.72
N ASN A 128 -24.95 -12.25 -5.97
CA ASN A 128 -25.27 -13.65 -6.31
C ASN A 128 -24.12 -14.65 -6.08
N ILE A 129 -22.99 -14.22 -5.52
CA ILE A 129 -21.78 -15.07 -5.38
C ILE A 129 -21.32 -15.21 -3.91
N ASP A 130 -21.85 -14.43 -2.97
CA ASP A 130 -21.32 -14.35 -1.61
C ASP A 130 -21.97 -15.34 -0.64
N SER A 131 -21.14 -16.05 0.15
CA SER A 131 -21.56 -16.84 1.31
C SER A 131 -22.17 -15.95 2.40
N GLU A 132 -22.95 -16.53 3.32
CA GLU A 132 -23.52 -15.77 4.45
C GLU A 132 -22.42 -15.22 5.37
N GLU A 133 -21.31 -15.94 5.50
CA GLU A 133 -20.13 -15.54 6.25
C GLU A 133 -19.51 -14.25 5.68
N VAL A 134 -19.41 -14.14 4.35
CA VAL A 134 -18.93 -12.93 3.67
C VAL A 134 -19.83 -11.73 3.93
N LYS A 135 -21.16 -11.92 3.90
CA LYS A 135 -22.13 -10.85 4.18
C LYS A 135 -21.97 -10.34 5.62
N ILE A 136 -21.84 -11.26 6.58
CA ILE A 136 -21.61 -10.92 7.99
C ILE A 136 -20.29 -10.18 8.17
N ALA A 137 -19.21 -10.66 7.55
CA ALA A 137 -17.90 -10.02 7.64
C ALA A 137 -17.89 -8.60 7.07
N ARG A 138 -18.51 -8.37 5.90
CA ARG A 138 -18.64 -7.03 5.32
C ARG A 138 -19.43 -6.10 6.22
N LYS A 139 -20.57 -6.56 6.75
CA LYS A 139 -21.41 -5.78 7.68
C LYS A 139 -20.62 -5.37 8.92
N ARG A 140 -19.94 -6.33 9.57
CA ARG A 140 -19.11 -6.08 10.76
C ARG A 140 -17.97 -5.10 10.48
N ARG A 141 -17.29 -5.25 9.35
CA ARG A 141 -16.24 -4.31 8.94
C ARG A 141 -16.80 -2.91 8.72
N GLY A 142 -17.95 -2.80 8.06
CA GLY A 142 -18.66 -1.54 7.86
C GLY A 142 -19.09 -0.87 9.16
N GLU A 143 -19.56 -1.66 10.14
CA GLU A 143 -19.89 -1.18 11.49
C GLU A 143 -18.62 -0.70 12.22
N LYS A 144 -17.53 -1.48 12.19
CA LYS A 144 -16.24 -1.14 12.79
C LYS A 144 -15.70 0.20 12.27
N ILE A 145 -15.67 0.39 10.96
CA ILE A 145 -15.10 1.60 10.34
C ILE A 145 -15.94 2.84 10.65
N ARG A 146 -17.27 2.72 10.63
CA ARG A 146 -18.18 3.85 10.90
C ARG A 146 -18.36 4.16 12.38
N ASP A 147 -17.99 3.25 13.27
CA ASP A 147 -18.03 3.51 14.71
C ASP A 147 -17.29 4.81 15.04
N TYR A 148 -17.93 5.70 15.80
CA TYR A 148 -17.41 7.03 16.08
C TYR A 148 -16.06 7.00 16.81
N SER A 149 -15.82 5.97 17.63
CA SER A 149 -14.58 5.82 18.41
C SER A 149 -13.40 5.26 17.61
N PHE A 150 -13.67 4.58 16.49
CA PHE A 150 -12.62 3.92 15.72
C PHE A 150 -11.65 4.93 15.08
N VAL A 151 -10.39 4.88 15.48
CA VAL A 151 -9.35 5.81 15.01
C VAL A 151 -8.77 5.37 13.67
N VAL A 152 -8.89 6.21 12.63
CA VAL A 152 -8.39 5.86 11.28
C VAL A 152 -7.99 7.09 10.46
N SER A 153 -6.97 6.92 9.63
CA SER A 153 -6.62 7.87 8.56
C SER A 153 -6.85 7.23 7.20
N GLU A 154 -7.85 7.70 6.45
CA GLU A 154 -8.12 7.20 5.10
C GLU A 154 -7.58 8.16 4.03
N TRP A 155 -6.92 7.59 3.03
CA TRP A 155 -6.28 8.31 1.94
C TRP A 155 -6.87 7.87 0.60
N TYR A 156 -7.32 8.84 -0.17
CA TYR A 156 -7.86 8.65 -1.52
C TYR A 156 -7.20 9.60 -2.50
N SER A 157 -6.97 9.14 -3.73
CA SER A 157 -6.54 10.06 -4.78
C SER A 157 -7.70 10.98 -5.18
N ILE A 158 -7.39 12.23 -5.51
CA ILE A 158 -8.35 13.18 -6.10
C ILE A 158 -8.94 12.59 -7.39
N LYS A 159 -8.11 11.85 -8.15
CA LYS A 159 -8.56 11.09 -9.31
C LYS A 159 -9.71 10.14 -8.97
N ALA A 160 -9.54 9.26 -7.97
CA ALA A 160 -10.58 8.30 -7.60
C ALA A 160 -11.87 8.98 -7.12
N LEU A 161 -11.76 10.11 -6.40
CA LEU A 161 -12.91 10.91 -5.99
C LEU A 161 -13.67 11.48 -7.21
N LEU A 162 -12.95 12.05 -8.18
CA LEU A 162 -13.56 12.61 -9.40
C LEU A 162 -14.17 11.53 -10.30
N GLU A 163 -13.51 10.39 -10.44
CA GLU A 163 -14.05 9.24 -11.17
C GLU A 163 -15.36 8.74 -10.54
N PHE A 164 -15.42 8.67 -9.22
CA PHE A 164 -16.65 8.33 -8.51
C PHE A 164 -17.76 9.35 -8.73
N CYS A 165 -17.46 10.65 -8.71
CA CYS A 165 -18.49 11.66 -8.93
C CYS A 165 -18.97 11.66 -10.40
N PHE A 166 -18.06 11.68 -11.36
CA PHE A 166 -18.38 12.11 -12.73
C PHE A 166 -18.06 11.10 -13.84
N SER A 167 -17.24 10.07 -13.59
CA SER A 167 -16.95 9.09 -14.65
C SER A 167 -18.17 8.19 -14.92
N PRO A 168 -18.55 7.98 -16.19
CA PRO A 168 -19.53 6.95 -16.56
C PRO A 168 -18.88 5.56 -16.68
N ILE A 169 -17.55 5.46 -16.75
CA ILE A 169 -16.82 4.20 -16.93
C ILE A 169 -16.47 3.60 -15.57
N GLY A 170 -16.81 2.33 -15.37
CA GLY A 170 -16.50 1.60 -14.13
C GLY A 170 -17.27 2.08 -12.90
N ASN A 171 -18.28 2.93 -13.11
CA ASN A 171 -19.06 3.56 -12.06
C ASN A 171 -20.53 3.19 -12.23
N PHE A 172 -20.99 2.26 -11.39
CA PHE A 172 -22.32 1.66 -11.48
C PHE A 172 -23.37 2.36 -10.61
N TYR A 173 -23.02 3.49 -9.99
CA TYR A 173 -23.90 4.20 -9.07
C TYR A 173 -24.77 5.22 -9.80
N SER A 174 -26.07 5.24 -9.47
CA SER A 174 -26.96 6.32 -9.89
C SER A 174 -26.54 7.65 -9.23
N LYS A 175 -27.03 8.78 -9.74
CA LYS A 175 -26.80 10.09 -9.14
C LYS A 175 -27.22 10.13 -7.67
N GLU A 176 -28.39 9.58 -7.35
CA GLU A 176 -28.95 9.53 -6.00
C GLU A 176 -28.08 8.69 -5.07
N GLN A 177 -27.53 7.58 -5.57
CA GLN A 177 -26.62 6.74 -4.80
C GLN A 177 -25.28 7.44 -4.54
N LYS A 178 -24.75 8.17 -5.53
CA LYS A 178 -23.53 8.98 -5.35
C LYS A 178 -23.72 10.05 -4.29
N ILE A 179 -24.87 10.74 -4.33
CA ILE A 179 -25.28 11.73 -3.33
C ILE A 179 -25.34 11.09 -1.94
N ALA A 180 -26.08 10.00 -1.76
CA ALA A 180 -26.25 9.33 -0.47
C ALA A 180 -24.92 8.80 0.10
N ILE A 181 -24.02 8.32 -0.77
CA ILE A 181 -22.68 7.88 -0.38
C ILE A 181 -21.83 9.07 0.10
N LEU A 182 -21.84 10.20 -0.60
CA LEU A 182 -21.11 11.39 -0.18
C LEU A 182 -21.65 11.94 1.13
N GLU A 183 -22.98 11.99 1.30
CA GLU A 183 -23.62 12.39 2.55
C GLU A 183 -23.18 11.49 3.73
N LEU A 184 -23.15 10.17 3.53
CA LEU A 184 -22.68 9.24 4.54
C LEU A 184 -21.20 9.45 4.89
N MET A 185 -20.35 9.66 3.89
CA MET A 185 -18.92 9.96 4.08
C MET A 185 -18.74 11.27 4.85
N ILE A 186 -19.41 12.34 4.42
CA ILE A 186 -19.39 13.64 5.11
C ILE A 186 -19.85 13.46 6.56
N HIS A 187 -20.97 12.79 6.81
CA HIS A 187 -21.47 12.54 8.16
C HIS A 187 -20.49 11.74 9.03
N THR A 188 -19.75 10.79 8.45
CA THR A 188 -18.82 9.94 9.21
C THR A 188 -17.55 10.70 9.62
N PHE A 189 -17.04 11.58 8.76
CA PHE A 189 -15.76 12.27 8.96
C PHE A 189 -15.89 13.68 9.52
N LYS A 190 -17.00 14.38 9.26
CA LYS A 190 -17.19 15.76 9.70
C LYS A 190 -17.23 15.82 11.23
N ASP A 191 -16.42 16.73 11.79
CA ASP A 191 -16.29 16.95 13.23
C ASP A 191 -15.95 15.68 14.04
N ASN A 192 -15.36 14.66 13.40
CA ASN A 192 -14.92 13.44 14.04
C ASN A 192 -13.40 13.44 14.27
N PHE A 193 -12.98 13.73 15.51
CA PHE A 193 -11.55 13.80 15.86
C PHE A 193 -10.80 12.45 15.77
N ASN A 194 -11.51 11.33 15.72
CA ASN A 194 -10.91 10.00 15.57
C ASN A 194 -10.65 9.65 14.10
N LYS A 195 -11.30 10.34 13.15
CA LYS A 195 -11.25 10.00 11.73
C LYS A 195 -10.66 11.13 10.93
N THR A 196 -9.64 10.81 10.14
CA THR A 196 -9.02 11.79 9.24
C THR A 196 -9.16 11.32 7.80
N LEU A 197 -9.62 12.21 6.92
CA LEU A 197 -9.75 11.97 5.49
C LEU A 197 -8.71 12.81 4.76
N TYR A 198 -8.01 12.19 3.82
CA TYR A 198 -7.03 12.83 2.97
C TYR A 198 -7.36 12.61 1.50
N PHE A 199 -7.35 13.70 0.73
CA PHE A 199 -7.39 13.67 -0.72
C PHE A 199 -6.06 14.15 -1.29
N PHE A 200 -5.39 13.31 -2.07
CA PHE A 200 -4.03 13.58 -2.55
C PHE A 200 -3.90 13.50 -4.07
N ASP A 201 -2.87 14.13 -4.59
CA ASP A 201 -2.47 14.04 -5.99
C ASP A 201 -1.74 12.71 -6.28
N SER A 202 -2.39 11.81 -7.02
CA SER A 202 -1.83 10.51 -7.40
C SER A 202 -0.68 10.60 -8.41
N TYR A 203 -0.49 11.74 -9.07
CA TYR A 203 0.57 11.93 -10.06
C TYR A 203 1.88 12.45 -9.45
N ASP A 204 1.98 12.53 -8.12
CA ASP A 204 3.24 12.78 -7.44
C ASP A 204 4.21 11.59 -7.67
N LYS A 205 5.38 11.89 -8.23
CA LYS A 205 6.42 10.91 -8.57
C LYS A 205 6.90 10.08 -7.38
N LYS A 206 6.68 10.52 -6.14
CA LYS A 206 7.18 9.83 -4.93
C LYS A 206 6.46 8.53 -4.63
N ILE A 207 5.18 8.41 -4.99
CA ILE A 207 4.34 7.25 -4.62
C ILE A 207 3.53 6.69 -5.78
N TYR A 208 3.76 7.16 -7.01
CA TYR A 208 3.01 6.73 -8.17
C TYR A 208 2.90 5.20 -8.24
N GLY A 209 1.67 4.71 -8.31
CA GLY A 209 1.31 3.31 -8.29
C GLY A 209 0.87 2.75 -6.95
N PHE A 210 1.19 3.37 -5.81
CA PHE A 210 0.67 2.93 -4.50
C PHE A 210 -0.83 3.15 -4.38
N GLU A 211 -1.38 4.14 -5.08
CA GLU A 211 -2.82 4.39 -5.19
C GLU A 211 -3.56 3.29 -5.96
N MET A 212 -2.87 2.39 -6.66
CA MET A 212 -3.53 1.31 -7.40
C MET A 212 -3.94 0.13 -6.51
N PHE A 213 -3.47 0.10 -5.25
CA PHE A 213 -3.69 -1.01 -4.34
C PHE A 213 -4.41 -0.55 -3.08
N TYR A 214 -5.20 -1.44 -2.49
CA TYR A 214 -5.58 -1.28 -1.10
C TYR A 214 -4.35 -1.57 -0.25
N LEU A 215 -3.94 -0.61 0.59
CA LEU A 215 -2.76 -0.71 1.46
C LEU A 215 -3.13 -0.22 2.87
N SER A 216 -2.87 -1.03 3.88
CA SER A 216 -3.01 -0.68 5.29
C SER A 216 -1.64 -0.67 5.96
N ILE A 217 -1.38 0.37 6.76
CA ILE A 217 -0.12 0.56 7.49
C ILE A 217 -0.44 0.86 8.96
N ASN A 218 -0.03 -0.03 9.86
CA ASN A 218 -0.09 0.17 11.30
C ASN A 218 1.34 0.17 11.88
N ILE A 219 1.84 1.37 12.17
CA ILE A 219 3.21 1.54 12.68
C ILE A 219 3.37 1.03 14.13
N LYS A 220 2.30 1.01 14.93
CA LYS A 220 2.33 0.54 16.32
C LYS A 220 2.45 -0.98 16.39
N GLU A 221 1.72 -1.67 15.52
CA GLU A 221 1.74 -3.13 15.40
C GLU A 221 2.88 -3.64 14.50
N ASN A 222 3.69 -2.72 13.95
CA ASN A 222 4.72 -3.03 12.96
C ASN A 222 4.17 -3.93 11.84
N LEU A 223 2.99 -3.56 11.33
CA LEU A 223 2.24 -4.31 10.34
C LEU A 223 1.93 -3.42 9.14
N MET A 224 2.15 -3.94 7.95
CA MET A 224 1.64 -3.37 6.72
C MET A 224 1.13 -4.51 5.85
N PHE A 225 0.00 -4.32 5.17
CA PHE A 225 -0.45 -5.30 4.20
C PHE A 225 -1.14 -4.62 3.03
N PHE A 226 -1.06 -5.23 1.86
CA PHE A 226 -1.76 -4.75 0.68
C PHE A 226 -2.43 -5.89 -0.09
N LYS A 227 -3.50 -5.54 -0.79
CA LYS A 227 -4.22 -6.44 -1.68
C LYS A 227 -3.61 -6.42 -3.07
N VAL A 228 -3.31 -7.59 -3.62
CA VAL A 228 -2.83 -7.74 -5.00
C VAL A 228 -4.01 -7.56 -5.99
N PRO A 229 -3.84 -6.91 -7.16
CA PRO A 229 -4.95 -6.50 -8.03
C PRO A 229 -5.35 -7.57 -9.06
N LEU A 230 -4.95 -8.84 -8.88
CA LEU A 230 -5.25 -9.94 -9.80
C LEU A 230 -5.92 -11.10 -9.06
N ASP A 231 -5.33 -11.49 -7.94
CA ASP A 231 -5.86 -12.52 -7.06
C ASP A 231 -6.30 -11.84 -5.76
N MET A 232 -7.31 -12.37 -5.06
CA MET A 232 -7.75 -11.86 -3.74
C MET A 232 -6.71 -12.10 -2.62
N LEU A 233 -5.44 -12.21 -3.01
CA LEU A 233 -4.26 -12.45 -2.23
C LEU A 233 -3.85 -11.17 -1.50
N ILE A 234 -3.45 -11.35 -0.25
CA ILE A 234 -2.91 -10.30 0.59
C ILE A 234 -1.44 -10.59 0.84
N VAL A 235 -0.61 -9.56 0.71
CA VAL A 235 0.78 -9.61 1.12
C VAL A 235 0.92 -8.83 2.42
N GLU A 236 1.17 -9.55 3.51
CA GLU A 236 1.54 -9.01 4.80
C GLU A 236 3.05 -8.76 4.85
N ILE A 237 3.43 -7.65 5.48
CA ILE A 237 4.80 -7.18 5.64
C ILE A 237 4.99 -6.77 7.11
N ARG A 238 6.05 -7.29 7.74
CA ARG A 238 6.52 -6.96 9.09
C ARG A 238 7.89 -6.27 9.10
N ASN A 239 8.49 -6.01 7.94
CA ASN A 239 9.77 -5.30 7.85
C ASN A 239 9.64 -3.85 8.36
N THR A 240 10.13 -3.59 9.58
CA THR A 240 9.98 -2.28 10.26
C THR A 240 10.58 -1.12 9.48
N SER A 241 11.72 -1.34 8.81
CA SER A 241 12.40 -0.29 8.04
C SER A 241 11.55 0.15 6.84
N LEU A 242 10.93 -0.80 6.15
CA LEU A 242 10.03 -0.54 5.03
C LEU A 242 8.74 0.14 5.51
N ILE A 243 8.11 -0.39 6.56
CA ILE A 243 6.88 0.15 7.14
C ILE A 243 7.07 1.61 7.54
N ARG A 244 8.13 1.92 8.30
CA ARG A 244 8.45 3.29 8.72
C ARG A 244 8.72 4.20 7.53
N ARG A 245 9.42 3.71 6.51
CA ARG A 245 9.72 4.49 5.31
C ARG A 245 8.45 4.86 4.54
N ILE A 246 7.55 3.90 4.33
CA ILE A 246 6.29 4.15 3.62
C ILE A 246 5.38 5.06 4.47
N HIS A 247 5.19 4.76 5.75
CA HIS A 247 4.44 5.61 6.67
C HIS A 247 4.93 7.07 6.65
N HIS A 248 6.26 7.27 6.65
CA HIS A 248 6.86 8.59 6.64
C HIS A 248 6.53 9.41 5.37
N TYR A 249 6.24 8.77 4.23
CA TYR A 249 5.77 9.48 3.04
C TYR A 249 4.36 10.06 3.19
N TYR A 250 3.54 9.56 4.12
CA TYR A 250 2.19 10.07 4.37
C TYR A 250 2.11 11.00 5.58
N THR A 251 3.05 10.92 6.52
CA THR A 251 2.98 11.68 7.77
C THR A 251 4.01 12.82 7.91
N ASN A 252 5.07 12.84 7.10
CA ASN A 252 6.09 13.89 7.21
C ASN A 252 5.74 15.10 6.33
N ALA A 253 5.51 16.26 6.92
CA ALA A 253 5.09 17.47 6.20
C ALA A 253 5.97 17.87 5.00
N GLN A 254 7.29 17.63 5.03
CA GLN A 254 8.20 17.99 3.93
C GLN A 254 8.19 16.96 2.80
N LYS A 255 7.89 15.70 3.12
CA LYS A 255 7.93 14.60 2.15
C LYS A 255 6.54 14.18 1.68
N CYS A 256 5.51 14.57 2.41
CA CYS A 256 4.12 14.30 2.11
C CYS A 256 3.75 14.85 0.74
N LEU A 257 2.75 14.21 0.17
CA LEU A 257 2.20 14.47 -1.15
C LEU A 257 1.55 15.84 -1.17
N ALA A 258 1.35 16.38 -2.37
CA ALA A 258 0.36 17.43 -2.50
C ALA A 258 -1.02 16.85 -2.14
N HIS A 259 -1.66 17.42 -1.12
CA HIS A 259 -2.95 16.96 -0.60
C HIS A 259 -3.77 18.13 -0.10
N ILE A 260 -5.08 17.92 -0.05
CA ILE A 260 -6.02 18.83 0.59
C ILE A 260 -5.78 18.79 2.09
N ASN A 261 -5.78 19.93 2.78
CA ASN A 261 -5.72 19.93 4.24
C ASN A 261 -6.85 19.05 4.78
N PRO A 262 -6.57 18.08 5.68
CA PRO A 262 -7.59 17.16 6.17
C PRO A 262 -8.81 17.87 6.78
N LYS A 263 -8.63 19.08 7.34
CA LYS A 263 -9.73 19.91 7.85
C LYS A 263 -10.73 20.35 6.77
N ASP A 264 -10.26 20.52 5.55
CA ASP A 264 -11.06 20.98 4.41
C ASP A 264 -11.58 19.82 3.56
N SER A 265 -11.22 18.57 3.87
CA SER A 265 -11.63 17.41 3.07
C SER A 265 -13.15 17.21 3.05
N CYS A 266 -13.83 17.41 4.18
CA CYS A 266 -15.29 17.38 4.22
C CYS A 266 -15.92 18.54 3.45
N PHE A 267 -15.36 19.75 3.56
CA PHE A 267 -15.83 20.92 2.81
C PHE A 267 -15.73 20.70 1.29
N ILE A 268 -14.66 20.05 0.82
CA ILE A 268 -14.50 19.70 -0.60
C ILE A 268 -15.55 18.67 -1.04
N MET A 269 -15.84 17.66 -0.21
CA MET A 269 -16.94 16.72 -0.49
C MET A 269 -18.31 17.43 -0.52
N GLU A 270 -18.55 18.40 0.36
CA GLU A 270 -19.78 19.22 0.35
C GLU A 270 -19.91 20.05 -0.94
N ILE A 271 -18.82 20.61 -1.45
CA ILE A 271 -18.82 21.28 -2.75
C ILE A 271 -19.19 20.30 -3.87
N LEU A 272 -18.56 19.12 -3.90
CA LEU A 272 -18.84 18.09 -4.91
C LEU A 272 -20.27 17.56 -4.83
N LEU A 273 -20.79 17.38 -3.61
CA LEU A 273 -22.18 17.01 -3.36
C LEU A 273 -23.14 18.04 -3.97
N ALA A 274 -22.92 19.33 -3.71
CA ALA A 274 -23.73 20.40 -4.31
C ALA A 274 -23.64 20.39 -5.85
N CYS A 275 -22.43 20.20 -6.41
CA CYS A 275 -22.24 20.11 -7.85
C CYS A 275 -23.02 18.95 -8.47
N LEU A 276 -23.03 17.77 -7.83
CA LEU A 276 -23.82 16.63 -8.28
C LEU A 276 -25.32 16.93 -8.22
N MET A 277 -25.81 17.55 -7.13
CA MET A 277 -27.21 17.92 -6.98
C MET A 277 -27.66 18.89 -8.09
N GLU A 278 -26.80 19.85 -8.46
CA GLU A 278 -27.03 20.85 -9.52
C GLU A 278 -26.76 20.34 -10.95
N ASP A 279 -26.46 19.05 -11.14
CA ASP A 279 -26.16 18.45 -12.46
C ASP A 279 -24.95 19.08 -13.18
N LEU A 280 -23.96 19.55 -12.41
CA LEU A 280 -22.73 20.08 -12.97
C LEU A 280 -21.82 18.96 -13.49
N ASP A 281 -21.19 19.20 -14.63
CA ASP A 281 -20.17 18.30 -15.17
C ASP A 281 -18.83 18.42 -14.42
N LEU A 282 -17.88 17.54 -14.78
CA LEU A 282 -16.55 17.50 -14.19
C LEU A 282 -15.80 18.85 -14.26
N ILE A 283 -15.85 19.52 -15.42
CA ILE A 283 -15.12 20.76 -15.65
C ILE A 283 -15.76 21.92 -14.89
N GLN A 284 -17.09 21.99 -14.90
CA GLN A 284 -17.87 22.95 -14.12
C GLN A 284 -17.60 22.78 -12.62
N SER A 285 -17.59 21.54 -12.13
CA SER A 285 -17.30 21.23 -10.73
C SER A 285 -15.89 21.64 -10.32
N CYS A 286 -14.86 21.38 -11.15
CA CYS A 286 -13.50 21.85 -10.91
C CYS A 286 -13.40 23.38 -10.85
N LYS A 287 -14.17 24.11 -11.69
CA LYS A 287 -14.25 25.58 -11.63
C LYS A 287 -14.87 26.05 -10.31
N VAL A 288 -15.96 25.41 -9.85
CA VAL A 288 -16.59 25.73 -8.55
C VAL A 288 -15.62 25.49 -7.40
N ILE A 289 -14.88 24.38 -7.40
CA ILE A 289 -13.84 24.11 -6.38
C ILE A 289 -12.77 25.21 -6.39
N SER A 290 -12.30 25.62 -7.57
CA SER A 290 -11.30 26.69 -7.69
C SER A 290 -11.81 28.07 -7.26
N GLN A 291 -13.12 28.31 -7.33
CA GLN A 291 -13.74 29.55 -6.86
C GLN A 291 -13.98 29.54 -5.35
N LYS A 292 -14.29 28.37 -4.78
CA LYS A 292 -14.67 28.20 -3.37
C LYS A 292 -13.53 27.74 -2.46
N SER A 293 -12.39 27.34 -3.01
CA SER A 293 -11.24 26.82 -2.26
C SER A 293 -9.91 27.09 -2.96
N GLU A 294 -8.81 27.00 -2.21
CA GLU A 294 -7.44 27.11 -2.74
C GLU A 294 -6.97 25.85 -3.52
N TYR A 295 -7.74 24.76 -3.49
CA TYR A 295 -7.32 23.47 -4.05
C TYR A 295 -7.59 23.29 -5.54
N GLY A 296 -8.10 24.32 -6.23
CA GLY A 296 -8.50 24.24 -7.64
C GLY A 296 -7.42 23.65 -8.55
N GLU A 297 -6.16 24.03 -8.36
CA GLU A 297 -5.02 23.52 -9.16
C GLU A 297 -4.85 21.99 -9.05
N LEU A 298 -5.04 21.41 -7.86
CA LEU A 298 -4.93 19.96 -7.65
C LEU A 298 -5.98 19.18 -8.46
N PHE A 299 -7.19 19.72 -8.54
CA PHE A 299 -8.29 19.14 -9.32
C PHE A 299 -8.05 19.28 -10.83
N PHE A 300 -7.62 20.46 -11.29
CA PHE A 300 -7.30 20.70 -12.70
C PHE A 300 -6.12 19.84 -13.19
N LYS A 301 -5.10 19.64 -12.36
CA LYS A 301 -3.98 18.74 -12.68
C LYS A 301 -4.45 17.29 -12.85
N SER A 302 -5.33 16.83 -11.98
CA SER A 302 -5.87 15.45 -11.99
C SER A 302 -6.66 15.14 -13.27
N ILE A 303 -7.37 16.13 -13.84
CA ILE A 303 -8.09 15.96 -15.12
C ILE A 303 -7.18 16.10 -16.34
N SER A 304 -6.15 16.95 -16.28
CA SER A 304 -5.30 17.26 -17.45
C SER A 304 -4.37 16.09 -17.80
N ALA A 305 -3.99 15.29 -16.81
CA ALA A 305 -3.26 14.04 -17.01
C ALA A 305 -4.07 12.95 -17.74
N HIS A 306 -5.37 13.15 -17.99
CA HIS A 306 -6.24 12.25 -18.77
C HIS A 306 -6.44 12.71 -20.22
N GLN A 307 -5.85 13.84 -20.63
CA GLN A 307 -5.93 14.36 -22.01
C GLN A 307 -4.68 14.09 -22.86
N ILE A 308 -3.81 13.16 -22.44
CA ILE A 308 -2.64 12.70 -23.21
C ILE A 308 -2.78 11.20 -23.48
#